data_AF-A0A9D8WR85-F1
#
_entry.id   AF-A0A9D8WR85-F1
#
_cell.length_a   1.000
_cell.length_b   1.000
_cell.length_c   1.000
_cell.angle_alpha   90.00
_cell.angle_beta   90.00
_cell.angle_gamma   90.00
#
_symmetry.space_group_name_H-M   'P 1'
#
loop_
_entity.id
_entity.type
_entity.pdbx_description
1 polymer ?
#
loop_
_entity_poly.entity_id
_entity_poly.type
_entity_poly.pdbx_seq_one_letter_code
_entity_poly.pdbx_strand_id
1 'polypeptide(L)'
;MDQTKKKKVKNAIQVFLIIIFAISIPMLLCLYAFQAKRYTDLTKEIKELEAKQERLIEDNKKLVGEISILSSAERIEQIAVEELGMHKAESDDIIRVEMTGEKK
;
A
#
# COMPACT_ATOMS: atom_id res chain seq x y z
N MET A 1 -26.06 -55.52 -47.60
CA MET A 1 -26.70 -54.25 -47.16
C MET A 1 -25.98 -53.59 -45.97
N ASP A 2 -24.66 -53.80 -45.81
CA ASP A 2 -23.93 -53.45 -44.57
C ASP A 2 -22.94 -52.27 -44.73
N GLN A 3 -22.43 -52.05 -45.95
CA GLN A 3 -21.41 -51.03 -46.24
C GLN A 3 -21.96 -49.58 -46.18
N THR A 4 -23.23 -49.36 -46.49
CA THR A 4 -23.87 -48.02 -46.47
C THR A 4 -24.15 -47.53 -45.05
N LYS A 5 -24.44 -48.43 -44.09
CA LYS A 5 -24.62 -48.08 -42.67
C LYS A 5 -23.29 -47.62 -42.04
N LYS A 6 -22.20 -48.36 -42.25
CA LYS A 6 -20.86 -47.98 -41.74
C LYS A 6 -20.41 -46.61 -42.25
N LYS A 7 -20.68 -46.30 -43.53
CA LYS A 7 -20.32 -45.01 -44.14
C LYS A 7 -21.14 -43.85 -43.56
N LYS A 8 -22.45 -44.03 -43.32
CA LYS A 8 -23.29 -43.04 -42.64
C LYS A 8 -22.85 -42.76 -41.20
N VAL A 9 -22.50 -43.81 -40.44
CA VAL A 9 -22.02 -43.67 -39.06
C VAL A 9 -20.70 -42.92 -39.00
N LYS A 10 -19.74 -43.25 -39.88
CA LYS A 10 -18.47 -42.50 -39.97
C LYS A 10 -18.70 -41.02 -40.26
N ASN A 11 -19.56 -40.69 -41.22
CA ASN A 11 -19.88 -39.29 -41.54
C ASN A 11 -20.56 -38.56 -40.39
N ALA A 12 -21.48 -39.23 -39.67
CA ALA A 12 -22.14 -38.64 -38.50
C ALA A 12 -21.14 -38.35 -37.36
N ILE A 13 -20.20 -39.25 -37.10
CA ILE A 13 -19.14 -39.06 -36.12
C ILE A 13 -18.21 -37.92 -36.55
N GLN A 14 -17.89 -37.84 -37.84
CA GLN A 14 -17.01 -36.80 -38.37
C GLN A 14 -17.64 -35.39 -38.26
N VAL A 15 -18.95 -35.27 -38.54
CA VAL A 15 -19.70 -34.02 -38.33
C VAL A 15 -19.79 -33.66 -36.85
N PHE A 16 -20.02 -34.64 -35.98
CA PHE A 16 -20.05 -34.43 -34.53
C PHE A 16 -18.71 -33.90 -33.98
N LEU A 17 -17.59 -34.44 -34.44
CA LEU A 17 -16.25 -33.97 -34.07
C LEU A 17 -15.99 -32.53 -34.53
N ILE A 18 -16.42 -32.17 -35.74
CA ILE A 18 -16.29 -30.81 -36.27
C ILE A 18 -17.11 -29.81 -35.44
N ILE A 19 -18.32 -30.18 -35.04
CA ILE A 19 -19.17 -29.32 -34.19
C ILE A 19 -18.53 -29.11 -32.82
N ILE A 20 -17.98 -30.16 -32.21
CA ILE A 20 -17.26 -30.04 -30.93
C ILE A 20 -16.07 -29.10 -31.07
N PHE A 21 -15.29 -29.21 -32.15
CA PHE A 21 -14.13 -28.36 -32.38
C PHE A 21 -14.52 -26.90 -32.70
N ALA A 22 -15.65 -26.70 -33.38
CA ALA A 22 -16.18 -25.37 -33.65
C ALA A 22 -16.68 -24.68 -32.39
N ILE A 23 -17.20 -25.44 -31.41
CA ILE A 23 -17.68 -24.91 -30.13
C ILE A 23 -16.53 -24.74 -29.11
N SER A 24 -15.47 -25.55 -29.19
CA SER A 24 -14.36 -25.49 -28.23
C SER A 24 -13.63 -24.14 -28.28
N ILE A 25 -13.45 -23.55 -29.46
CA ILE A 25 -12.80 -22.25 -29.65
C ILE A 25 -13.54 -21.11 -28.92
N PRO A 26 -14.85 -20.86 -29.16
CA PRO A 26 -15.58 -19.82 -28.44
C PRO A 26 -15.73 -20.16 -26.95
N MET A 27 -15.80 -21.43 -26.58
CA MET A 27 -15.86 -21.85 -25.16
C MET A 27 -14.56 -21.51 -24.41
N LEU A 28 -13.40 -21.76 -25.01
CA LEU A 28 -12.10 -21.38 -24.45
C LEU A 28 -11.95 -19.87 -24.30
N LEU A 29 -12.43 -19.09 -25.28
CA LEU A 29 -12.44 -17.62 -25.18
C LEU A 29 -13.34 -17.11 -24.05
N CYS A 30 -14.53 -17.70 -23.88
CA CYS A 30 -15.42 -17.35 -22.77
C CYS A 30 -14.81 -17.68 -21.41
N LEU A 31 -14.16 -18.85 -21.28
CA LEU A 31 -13.44 -19.24 -20.07
C LEU A 31 -12.28 -18.30 -19.77
N TYR A 32 -11.53 -17.90 -20.79
CA TYR A 32 -10.43 -16.95 -20.65
C TYR A 32 -10.91 -15.57 -20.20
N ALA A 33 -11.99 -15.05 -20.81
CA ALA A 33 -12.59 -13.78 -20.40
C ALA A 33 -13.11 -13.83 -18.95
N PHE A 34 -13.74 -14.93 -18.55
CA PHE A 34 -14.20 -15.12 -17.17
C PHE A 34 -13.05 -15.19 -16.17
N GLN A 35 -11.95 -15.86 -16.55
CA GLN A 35 -10.73 -15.92 -15.74
C GLN A 35 -10.08 -14.53 -15.63
N ALA A 36 -9.98 -13.79 -16.74
CA ALA A 36 -9.43 -12.43 -16.77
C ALA A 36 -10.21 -11.47 -15.86
N LYS A 37 -11.54 -11.58 -15.79
CA LYS A 37 -12.37 -10.78 -14.88
C LYS A 37 -12.00 -11.06 -13.41
N ARG A 38 -11.93 -12.34 -13.01
CA ARG A 38 -11.54 -12.73 -11.63
C ARG A 38 -10.14 -12.27 -11.25
N TYR A 39 -9.19 -12.32 -12.19
CA TYR A 39 -7.82 -11.85 -11.95
C TYR A 39 -7.73 -10.33 -11.83
N THR A 40 -8.55 -9.60 -12.59
CA THR A 40 -8.59 -8.13 -12.55
C THR A 40 -9.15 -7.63 -11.23
N ASP A 41 -10.24 -8.25 -10.74
CA ASP A 41 -10.85 -7.88 -9.45
C ASP A 41 -9.88 -8.13 -8.29
N LEU A 42 -9.18 -9.27 -8.30
CA LEU A 42 -8.21 -9.62 -7.25
C LEU A 42 -6.98 -8.71 -7.25
N THR A 43 -6.50 -8.32 -8.42
CA THR A 43 -5.32 -7.44 -8.56
C THR A 43 -5.66 -6.01 -8.11
N LYS A 44 -6.91 -5.57 -8.28
CA LYS A 44 -7.38 -4.27 -7.82
C LYS A 44 -7.40 -4.19 -6.29
N GLU A 45 -7.87 -5.23 -5.64
CA GLU A 45 -7.93 -5.31 -4.18
C GLU A 45 -6.53 -5.31 -3.54
N ILE A 46 -5.56 -6.02 -4.16
CA ILE A 46 -4.15 -5.99 -3.72
C ILE A 46 -3.57 -4.58 -3.84
N LYS A 47 -3.80 -3.88 -4.96
CA LYS A 47 -3.31 -2.50 -5.13
C LYS A 47 -3.93 -1.52 -4.14
N GLU A 48 -5.21 -1.67 -3.83
CA GLU A 48 -5.87 -0.83 -2.81
C GLU A 48 -5.32 -1.10 -1.40
N LEU A 49 -4.97 -2.35 -1.09
CA LEU A 49 -4.33 -2.72 0.17
C LEU A 49 -2.89 -2.19 0.27
N GLU A 50 -2.10 -2.30 -0.78
CA GLU A 50 -0.74 -1.74 -0.85
C GLU A 50 -0.75 -0.22 -0.64
N ALA A 51 -1.66 0.49 -1.32
CA ALA A 51 -1.80 1.94 -1.16
C ALA A 51 -2.23 2.35 0.26
N LYS A 52 -3.01 1.52 0.96
CA LYS A 52 -3.35 1.74 2.36
C LYS A 52 -2.15 1.51 3.28
N GLN A 53 -1.35 0.46 3.03
CA GLN A 53 -0.16 0.19 3.82
C GLN A 53 0.86 1.33 3.71
N GLU A 54 1.09 1.84 2.50
CA GLU A 54 2.03 2.95 2.28
C GLU A 54 1.62 4.21 3.06
N ARG A 55 0.34 4.59 3.00
CA ARG A 55 -0.19 5.72 3.79
C ARG A 55 -0.03 5.52 5.28
N LEU A 56 -0.36 4.34 5.79
CA LEU A 56 -0.22 4.03 7.22
C LEU A 56 1.24 4.08 7.69
N ILE A 57 2.19 3.67 6.85
CA ILE A 57 3.62 3.78 7.16
C ILE A 57 4.05 5.24 7.21
N GLU A 58 3.59 6.06 6.26
CA GLU A 58 3.90 7.48 6.22
C GLU A 58 3.32 8.22 7.44
N ASP A 59 2.08 7.93 7.81
CA ASP A 59 1.42 8.53 8.98
C ASP A 59 2.10 8.10 10.28
N ASN A 60 2.46 6.81 10.42
CA ASN A 60 3.21 6.36 11.59
C ASN A 60 4.59 7.03 11.70
N LYS A 61 5.29 7.27 10.58
CA LYS A 61 6.57 8.00 10.59
C LYS A 61 6.40 9.43 11.10
N LYS A 62 5.34 10.13 10.69
CA LYS A 62 5.03 11.49 11.17
C LYS A 62 4.73 11.50 12.67
N LEU A 63 3.85 10.61 13.12
CA LEU A 63 3.47 10.49 14.53
C LEU A 63 4.67 10.17 15.42
N VAL A 64 5.52 9.22 15.04
CA VAL A 64 6.75 8.89 15.79
C VAL A 64 7.69 10.10 15.85
N GLY A 65 7.77 10.88 14.78
CA GLY A 65 8.54 12.13 14.75
C GLY A 65 8.02 13.17 15.74
N GLU A 66 6.71 13.41 15.74
CA GLU A 66 6.07 14.34 16.68
C GLU A 66 6.22 13.90 18.15
N ILE A 67 5.99 12.62 18.43
CA ILE A 67 6.22 12.02 19.75
C ILE A 67 7.68 12.21 20.17
N SER A 68 8.64 11.99 19.28
CA SER A 68 10.06 12.16 19.59
C SER A 68 10.40 13.60 19.92
N ILE A 69 9.83 14.58 19.21
CA ILE A 69 10.02 16.01 19.51
C ILE A 69 9.44 16.34 20.89
N LEU A 70 8.21 15.90 21.16
CA LEU A 70 7.53 16.16 22.43
C LEU A 70 8.27 15.52 23.61
N SER A 71 8.65 14.25 23.47
CA SER A 71 9.47 13.51 24.43
C SER A 71 10.82 14.17 24.68
N SER A 72 11.45 14.71 23.62
CA SER A 72 12.71 15.42 23.76
C SER A 72 12.54 16.72 24.55
N ALA A 73 11.45 17.47 24.33
CA ALA A 73 11.15 18.68 25.09
C ALA A 73 10.92 18.38 26.58
N GLU A 74 10.10 17.36 26.89
CA GLU A 74 9.86 16.89 28.25
C GLU A 74 11.16 16.44 28.93
N ARG A 75 12.01 15.72 28.20
CA ARG A 75 13.31 15.28 28.71
C ARG A 75 14.29 16.43 28.94
N ILE A 76 14.28 17.46 28.08
CA ILE A 76 15.09 18.67 28.27
C ILE A 76 14.63 19.42 29.52
N GLU A 77 13.32 19.56 29.72
CA GLU A 77 12.74 20.19 30.91
C GLU A 77 13.14 19.44 32.18
N GLN A 78 13.06 18.12 32.16
CA GLN A 78 13.46 17.29 33.29
C GLN A 78 14.95 17.47 33.64
N ILE A 79 15.85 17.43 32.65
CA ILE A 79 17.29 17.67 32.88
C ILE A 79 17.53 19.09 33.41
N ALA A 80 16.85 20.10 32.85
CA ALA A 80 16.98 21.48 33.27
C ALA A 80 16.59 21.67 34.74
N VAL A 81 15.48 21.07 35.17
CA VAL A 81 14.98 21.22 36.55
C VAL A 81 15.74 20.33 37.53
N GLU A 82 15.94 19.04 37.22
CA GLU A 82 16.47 18.06 38.17
C GLU A 82 18.01 18.09 38.26
N GLU A 83 18.71 18.15 37.12
CA GLU A 83 20.18 18.07 37.10
C GLU A 83 20.84 19.45 37.17
N LEU A 84 20.27 20.43 36.45
CA LEU A 84 20.84 21.77 36.35
C LEU A 84 20.25 22.76 37.37
N GLY A 85 19.19 22.37 38.10
CA GLY A 85 18.53 23.23 39.07
C GLY A 85 17.94 24.51 38.47
N MET A 86 17.70 24.52 37.15
CA MET A 86 17.16 25.68 36.45
C MET A 86 15.73 25.92 36.92
N HIS A 87 15.47 27.16 37.31
CA HIS A 87 14.13 27.65 37.60
C HIS A 87 13.82 28.86 36.72
N LYS A 88 12.55 29.25 36.69
CA LYS A 88 12.13 30.46 36.00
C LYS A 88 12.84 31.65 36.65
N ALA A 89 13.51 32.47 35.84
CA ALA A 89 14.28 33.61 36.33
C ALA A 89 13.33 34.63 37.00
N GLU A 90 13.64 34.99 38.24
CA GLU A 90 12.99 36.09 38.95
C GLU A 90 13.58 37.42 38.47
N SER A 91 12.93 38.54 38.78
CA SER A 91 13.39 39.87 38.33
C SER A 91 14.81 40.20 38.81
N ASP A 92 15.22 39.59 39.92
CA ASP A 92 16.52 39.78 40.58
C ASP A 92 17.64 38.98 39.89
N ASP A 93 17.29 37.96 39.09
CA ASP A 93 18.25 37.12 38.36
C ASP A 93 18.65 37.72 37.00
N ILE A 94 18.04 38.84 36.60
CA ILE A 94 18.21 39.44 35.27
C ILE A 94 19.27 40.55 35.32
N ILE A 95 20.49 40.22 34.89
CA ILE A 95 21.56 41.21 34.69
C ILE A 95 21.51 41.73 33.25
N ARG A 96 21.11 43.00 33.08
CA ARG A 96 21.14 43.69 31.78
C ARG A 96 22.49 44.38 31.58
N VAL A 97 23.28 43.89 30.63
CA VAL A 97 24.55 44.51 30.26
C VAL A 97 24.35 45.37 29.01
N GLU A 98 24.57 46.68 29.14
CA GLU A 98 24.63 47.60 27.99
C GLU A 98 26.07 47.68 27.47
N MET A 99 26.27 47.25 26.23
CA MET A 99 27.58 47.35 25.57
C MET A 99 27.78 48.79 25.08
N THR A 100 28.54 49.58 25.85
CA THR A 100 29.06 50.87 25.36
C THR A 100 30.24 50.57 24.43
N GLY A 101 30.00 50.63 23.12
CA GLY A 101 31.03 50.35 22.11
C GLY A 101 32.12 51.42 22.12
N GLU A 102 33.26 51.12 22.75
CA GLU A 102 34.50 51.85 22.48
C GLU A 102 35.07 51.42 21.13
N LYS A 103 34.98 52.30 20.14
CA LYS A 103 35.74 52.22 18.90
C LYS A 103 37.21 52.55 19.22
N LYS A 104 38.10 51.59 19.05
CA LYS A 104 39.54 51.84 18.83
C LYS A 104 39.81 51.99 17.33
#